data_AF-A0A8I2D6U0-F1
#
_entry.id   AF-A0A8I2D6U0-F1
#
_cell.length_a   1.000
_cell.length_b   1.000
_cell.length_c   1.000
_cell.angle_alpha   90.00
_cell.angle_beta   90.00
_cell.angle_gamma   90.00
#
_symmetry.space_group_name_H-M   'P 1'
#
loop_
_entity.id
_entity.type
_entity.pdbx_description
1 polymer ?
#
loop_
_entity_poly.entity_id
_entity_poly.type
_entity_poly.pdbx_seq_one_letter_code
_entity_poly.pdbx_strand_id
1 'polypeptide(L)'
;SDEVLKDLINVLGKYRLGLDDVEPDILGRAYEYLLRKFAEGSGQSAGEFYTPGEVAILMSHILDLQPGKKVYDPCRGSGGLLIKCFLRFNPT
;
A
#
# COMPACT_ATOMS: atom_id res chain seq x y z
N SER A 1 8.24 24.53 4.29
CA SER A 1 9.56 25.13 4.49
C SER A 1 10.53 24.06 4.97
N ASP A 2 11.83 24.33 4.93
CA ASP A 2 12.88 23.39 5.30
C ASP A 2 12.73 22.82 6.73
N GLU A 3 12.14 23.59 7.65
CA GLU A 3 11.87 23.13 9.02
C GLU A 3 10.91 21.94 9.08
N VAL A 4 9.86 21.92 8.24
CA VAL A 4 8.91 20.78 8.20
C VAL A 4 9.60 19.51 7.72
N LEU A 5 10.48 19.63 6.72
CA LEU A 5 11.23 18.49 6.21
C LEU A 5 12.25 17.98 7.25
N LYS A 6 12.91 18.90 7.94
CA LYS A 6 13.83 18.59 9.04
C LYS A 6 13.13 17.86 10.18
N ASP A 7 11.95 18.29 10.57
CA ASP A 7 11.14 17.63 11.59
C ASP A 7 10.72 16.22 11.16
N LEU A 8 10.30 16.04 9.90
CA LEU A 8 9.99 14.72 9.36
C LEU A 8 11.19 13.78 9.40
N ILE A 9 12.36 14.25 8.96
CA ILE A 9 13.61 13.47 8.99
C ILE A 9 13.97 13.11 10.44
N ASN A 10 13.86 14.07 11.37
CA ASN A 10 14.16 13.83 12.78
C ASN A 10 13.20 12.80 13.41
N VAL A 11 11.94 12.74 12.99
CA VAL A 11 10.99 11.73 13.47
C VAL A 11 11.33 10.34 12.93
N LEU A 12 11.56 10.22 11.63
CA LEU A 12 11.90 8.94 11.00
C LEU A 12 13.27 8.42 11.46
N GLY A 13 14.25 9.32 11.65
CA GLY A 13 15.60 9.00 12.09
C GLY A 13 15.73 8.47 13.52
N LYS A 14 14.65 8.52 14.33
CA LYS A 14 14.62 7.88 15.66
C LYS A 14 14.61 6.36 15.60
N TYR A 15 14.25 5.79 14.46
CA TYR A 15 14.08 4.35 14.27
C TYR A 15 15.04 3.83 13.21
N ARG A 16 15.58 2.64 13.43
CA ARG A 16 16.21 1.86 12.37
C ARG A 16 15.12 1.06 11.66
N LEU A 17 14.93 1.33 10.37
CA LEU A 17 13.84 0.75 9.56
C LEU A 17 14.38 -0.13 8.43
N GLY A 18 15.59 -0.67 8.58
CA GLY A 18 16.18 -1.60 7.62
C GLY A 18 15.46 -2.95 7.64
N LEU A 19 15.70 -3.75 6.60
CA LEU A 19 15.10 -5.09 6.45
C LEU A 19 15.42 -6.05 7.61
N ASP A 20 16.55 -5.83 8.30
CA ASP A 20 16.96 -6.61 9.46
C ASP A 20 16.49 -6.01 10.80
N ASP A 21 16.00 -4.77 10.79
CA ASP A 21 15.62 -4.03 12.01
C ASP A 21 14.13 -4.10 12.30
N VAL A 22 13.30 -4.35 11.27
CA VAL A 22 11.85 -4.39 11.38
C VAL A 22 11.25 -5.56 10.60
N GLU A 23 10.03 -5.93 10.95
CA GLU A 23 9.29 -6.95 10.21
C GLU A 23 9.09 -6.51 8.75
N PRO A 24 9.45 -7.33 7.74
CA PRO A 24 9.57 -6.90 6.34
C PRO A 24 8.37 -6.13 5.78
N ASP A 25 7.15 -6.48 6.18
CA ASP A 25 5.93 -5.88 5.65
C ASP A 25 5.48 -4.62 6.42
N ILE A 26 6.09 -4.29 7.56
CA ILE A 26 5.60 -3.21 8.42
C ILE A 26 5.55 -1.86 7.68
N LEU A 27 6.55 -1.58 6.84
CA LEU A 27 6.63 -0.34 6.08
C LEU A 27 5.58 -0.30 4.99
N GLY A 28 5.31 -1.44 4.35
CA GLY A 28 4.23 -1.58 3.37
C GLY A 28 2.85 -1.36 3.99
N ARG A 29 2.59 -1.97 5.16
CA ARG A 29 1.33 -1.77 5.90
C ARG A 29 1.18 -0.34 6.41
N ALA A 30 2.26 0.28 6.88
CA ALA A 30 2.25 1.68 7.29
C ALA A 30 1.95 2.61 6.10
N TYR A 31 2.50 2.31 4.92
CA TYR A 31 2.21 3.04 3.68
C TYR A 31 0.74 2.91 3.27
N GLU A 32 0.18 1.69 3.23
CA GLU A 32 -1.25 1.48 2.94
C GLU A 32 -2.15 2.19 3.97
N TYR A 33 -1.78 2.19 5.25
CA TYR A 33 -2.51 2.91 6.29
C TYR A 33 -2.55 4.42 6.03
N LEU A 34 -1.39 5.02 5.71
CA LEU A 34 -1.30 6.46 5.42
C LEU A 34 -2.07 6.82 4.14
N LEU A 35 -2.00 5.99 3.10
CA LEU A 35 -2.79 6.17 1.88
C LEU A 35 -4.29 6.16 2.17
N ARG A 36 -4.77 5.19 2.96
CA ARG A 36 -6.17 5.13 3.38
C ARG A 36 -6.56 6.38 4.16
N LYS A 37 -5.74 6.83 5.12
CA LYS A 37 -6.02 8.04 5.90
C LYS A 37 -6.06 9.30 5.05
N PHE A 38 -5.18 9.36 4.05
CA PHE A 38 -5.19 10.43 3.06
C PHE A 38 -6.49 10.39 2.22
N ALA A 39 -6.91 9.23 1.73
CA ALA A 39 -8.17 9.05 1.01
C ALA A 39 -9.40 9.43 1.86
N GLU A 40 -9.44 9.03 3.13
CA GLU A 40 -10.52 9.37 4.08
C GLU A 40 -10.59 10.88 4.37
N GLY A 41 -9.44 11.56 4.45
CA GLY A 41 -9.35 12.96 4.88
C GLY A 41 -9.43 14.02 3.78
N SER A 42 -9.19 13.66 2.51
CA SER A 42 -8.96 14.63 1.43
C SER A 42 -10.19 14.98 0.57
N GLY A 43 -11.39 14.50 0.91
CA GLY A 43 -12.59 14.71 0.09
C GLY A 43 -12.57 13.93 -1.24
N GLN A 44 -13.34 14.39 -2.25
CA GLN A 44 -13.64 13.60 -3.47
C GLN A 44 -12.42 13.20 -4.33
N SER A 45 -11.28 13.90 -4.29
CA SER A 45 -10.17 13.68 -5.22
C SER A 45 -9.19 12.56 -4.82
N ALA A 46 -9.03 12.26 -3.52
CA ALA A 46 -8.06 11.23 -3.11
C ALA A 46 -8.62 9.80 -3.24
N GLY A 47 -9.95 9.65 -3.24
CA GLY A 47 -10.62 8.38 -3.52
C GLY A 47 -10.45 7.91 -4.98
N GLU A 48 -10.08 8.81 -5.90
CA GLU A 48 -9.88 8.48 -7.32
C GLU A 48 -8.68 7.54 -7.55
N PHE A 49 -7.72 7.50 -6.62
CA PHE A 49 -6.46 6.77 -6.76
C PHE A 49 -6.33 5.58 -5.79
N TYR A 50 -7.32 5.37 -4.92
CA TYR A 50 -7.29 4.37 -3.86
C TYR A 50 -8.48 3.41 -3.96
N THR A 51 -8.19 2.12 -3.97
CA THR A 51 -9.20 1.07 -3.81
C THR A 51 -9.14 0.56 -2.36
N PRO A 52 -10.26 0.51 -1.63
CA PRO A 52 -10.30 -0.09 -0.29
C PRO A 52 -9.72 -1.52 -0.27
N GLY A 53 -8.94 -1.84 0.76
CA GLY A 53 -8.22 -3.11 0.86
C GLY A 53 -9.14 -4.34 0.81
N GLU A 54 -10.32 -4.25 1.42
CA GLU A 54 -11.33 -5.30 1.43
C GLU A 54 -11.87 -5.58 0.02
N VAL A 55 -12.07 -4.53 -0.79
CA VAL A 55 -12.48 -4.66 -2.18
C VAL A 55 -11.37 -5.31 -3.01
N ALA A 56 -10.11 -4.90 -2.78
CA ALA A 56 -8.98 -5.49 -3.49
C ALA A 56 -8.77 -6.98 -3.16
N ILE A 57 -8.96 -7.36 -1.89
CA ILE A 57 -8.94 -8.76 -1.46
C ILE A 57 -10.06 -9.54 -2.16
N LEU A 58 -11.31 -9.04 -2.11
CA LEU A 58 -12.44 -9.69 -2.76
C LEU A 58 -12.20 -9.86 -4.27
N MET A 59 -11.71 -8.83 -4.96
CA MET A 59 -11.38 -8.89 -6.38
C MET A 59 -10.29 -9.94 -6.67
N SER A 60 -9.27 -10.05 -5.80
CA SER A 60 -8.24 -11.08 -5.94
C SER A 60 -8.79 -12.52 -5.83
N HIS A 61 -9.83 -12.72 -5.03
CA HIS A 61 -10.55 -14.00 -4.94
C HIS A 61 -11.42 -14.26 -6.17
N ILE A 62 -12.14 -13.24 -6.66
CA ILE A 62 -13.01 -13.37 -7.84
C ILE A 62 -12.20 -13.67 -9.10
N LEU A 63 -11.04 -13.03 -9.27
CA LEU A 63 -10.17 -13.25 -10.43
C LEU A 63 -9.57 -14.66 -10.48
N ASP A 64 -9.53 -15.37 -9.34
CA ASP A 64 -8.97 -16.72 -9.15
C ASP A 64 -7.75 -17.03 -10.03
N LEU A 65 -6.76 -16.16 -9.90
CA LEU A 65 -5.55 -16.21 -10.72
C LEU A 65 -4.84 -17.57 -10.56
N GLN A 66 -4.13 -17.97 -11.61
CA GLN A 66 -3.32 -19.19 -11.59
C GLN A 66 -1.84 -18.81 -11.67
N PRO A 67 -0.93 -19.58 -11.04
CA PRO A 67 0.51 -19.33 -11.15
C PRO A 67 0.97 -19.21 -12.61
N GLY A 68 1.87 -18.25 -12.88
CA GLY A 68 2.38 -17.99 -14.22
C GLY A 68 1.47 -17.17 -15.14
N LYS A 69 0.26 -16.79 -14.68
CA LYS A 69 -0.60 -15.83 -15.41
C LYS A 69 -0.15 -14.39 -15.19
N LYS A 70 -0.39 -13.54 -16.18
CA LYS A 70 -0.14 -12.09 -16.10
C LYS A 70 -1.41 -11.37 -15.67
N VAL A 71 -1.26 -10.38 -14.80
CA VAL A 71 -2.34 -9.49 -14.33
C VAL A 71 -2.09 -8.10 -14.90
N TYR A 72 -3.14 -7.45 -15.38
CA TYR A 72 -3.05 -6.09 -15.90
C TYR A 72 -4.14 -5.23 -15.29
N ASP A 73 -3.75 -4.07 -14.75
CA ASP A 73 -4.64 -3.04 -14.24
C ASP A 73 -4.28 -1.71 -14.92
N PRO A 74 -5.12 -1.23 -15.87
CA PRO A 74 -4.89 0.01 -16.61
C PRO A 74 -5.11 1.28 -15.76
N CYS A 75 -5.78 1.16 -14.60
CA CYS A 75 -6.16 2.26 -13.73
C CYS A 75 -5.62 2.04 -12.31
N ARG A 76 -4.40 1.50 -12.23
CA ARG A 76 -3.83 0.91 -11.02
C ARG A 76 -3.72 1.79 -9.77
N GLY A 77 -3.85 3.12 -9.88
CA GLY A 77 -3.76 4.03 -8.73
C GLY A 77 -2.55 3.72 -7.84
N SER A 78 -2.79 3.53 -6.54
CA SER A 78 -1.81 3.09 -5.53
C SER A 78 -1.18 1.69 -5.74
N GLY A 79 -1.70 0.89 -6.68
CA GLY A 79 -1.25 -0.47 -6.97
C GLY A 79 -1.85 -1.54 -6.06
N GLY A 80 -2.76 -1.18 -5.14
CA GLY A 80 -3.31 -2.08 -4.13
C GLY A 80 -3.94 -3.35 -4.69
N LEU A 81 -4.64 -3.27 -5.83
CA LEU A 81 -5.24 -4.44 -6.50
C LEU A 81 -4.19 -5.47 -6.93
N LEU A 82 -3.09 -5.01 -7.54
CA LEU A 82 -2.01 -5.88 -8.00
C LEU A 82 -1.27 -6.51 -6.82
N ILE A 83 -1.05 -5.74 -5.75
CA ILE A 83 -0.43 -6.24 -4.51
C ILE A 83 -1.28 -7.35 -3.90
N LYS A 84 -2.61 -7.18 -3.76
CA LYS A 84 -3.48 -8.23 -3.22
C LYS A 84 -3.54 -9.47 -4.11
N CYS A 85 -3.51 -9.30 -5.43
CA CYS A 85 -3.38 -10.42 -6.37
C CYS A 85 -2.07 -11.20 -6.17
N PHE A 86 -0.94 -10.51 -5.91
CA PHE A 86 0.34 -11.17 -5.65
C PHE A 86 0.37 -11.89 -4.29
N LEU A 87 -0.10 -11.23 -3.23
CA LEU A 87 -0.12 -11.77 -1.86
C LEU A 87 -1.03 -13.01 -1.74
N ARG A 88 -2.04 -13.16 -2.61
CA ARG A 88 -2.85 -14.40 -2.66
C ARG A 88 -2.02 -15.66 -2.92
N PHE A 89 -0.90 -15.56 -3.64
CA PHE A 89 0.01 -16.69 -3.89
C PHE A 89 1.17 -16.77 -2.92
N ASN A 90 1.49 -15.64 -2.27
CA ASN A 90 2.60 -15.52 -1.35
C ASN A 90 2.11 -14.84 -0.07
N PRO A 91 1.27 -15.52 0.74
CA PRO A 91 0.88 -14.98 2.03
C PRO A 91 2.14 -14.83 2.89
N THR A 92 2.35 -13.63 3.43
CA THR A 92 3.42 -13.31 4.36
C THR A 92 3.10 -13.77 5.78
#